data_AF-A0A969V2S2-F1
#
_entry.id   AF-A0A969V2S2-F1
#
_cell.length_a   1.000
_cell.length_b   1.000
_cell.length_c   1.000
_cell.angle_alpha   90.00
_cell.angle_beta   90.00
_cell.angle_gamma   90.00
#
_symmetry.space_group_name_H-M   'P 1'
#
loop_
_entity.id
_entity.type
_entity.pdbx_description
1 polymer ?
#
loop_
_entity_poly.entity_id
_entity_poly.type
_entity_poly.pdbx_seq_one_letter_code
_entity_poly.pdbx_strand_id
1 'polypeptide(L)'
;MENKLWAEFKAATDAVFQARDAANTARDGVFQANAKVRDELIAKLNVLTADSAPHEIKRTLSEVEQAWRKAGDAPRAIADKIEQRYRAAREP
;
A
#
# COMPACT_ATOMS: atom_id res chain seq x y z
N MET A 1 -5.49 -12.36 47.80
CA MET A 1 -4.45 -13.04 47.00
C MET A 1 -4.93 -13.22 45.56
N GLU A 2 -6.12 -13.79 45.36
CA GLU A 2 -6.72 -14.08 44.05
C GLU A 2 -6.88 -12.84 43.14
N ASN A 3 -7.34 -11.71 43.69
CA ASN A 3 -7.48 -10.46 42.92
C ASN A 3 -6.17 -9.88 42.39
N LYS A 4 -5.04 -10.06 43.10
CA LYS A 4 -3.74 -9.53 42.67
C LYS A 4 -3.16 -10.36 41.53
N LEU A 5 -3.20 -11.69 41.67
CA LEU A 5 -2.76 -12.61 40.62
C LEU A 5 -3.61 -12.45 39.35
N TRP A 6 -4.92 -12.28 39.51
CA TRP A 6 -5.81 -12.00 38.40
C TRP A 6 -5.52 -10.65 37.73
N ALA A 7 -5.27 -9.60 38.51
CA ALA A 7 -4.91 -8.28 37.96
C ALA A 7 -3.58 -8.32 37.18
N GLU A 8 -2.57 -9.00 37.70
CA GLU A 8 -1.28 -9.18 37.03
C GLU A 8 -1.43 -9.98 35.72
N PHE A 9 -2.21 -11.06 35.74
CA PHE A 9 -2.53 -11.84 34.55
C PHE A 9 -3.26 -11.02 33.49
N LYS A 10 -4.27 -10.23 33.90
CA LYS A 10 -5.02 -9.36 33.00
C LYS A 10 -4.14 -8.27 32.41
N ALA A 11 -3.31 -7.61 33.21
CA ALA A 11 -2.38 -6.59 32.74
C ALA A 11 -1.38 -7.15 31.71
N ALA A 12 -0.83 -8.34 31.96
CA ALA A 12 0.09 -8.99 31.01
C ALA A 12 -0.62 -9.36 29.70
N THR A 13 -1.86 -9.86 29.78
CA THR A 13 -2.66 -10.22 28.61
C THR A 13 -3.05 -8.99 27.79
N ASP A 14 -3.48 -7.91 28.46
CA ASP A 14 -3.86 -6.65 27.81
C ASP A 14 -2.66 -6.01 27.09
N ALA A 15 -1.45 -6.08 27.68
CA ALA A 15 -0.23 -5.61 27.04
C ALA A 15 0.10 -6.35 25.73
N VAL A 16 -0.10 -7.67 25.69
CA VAL A 16 0.11 -8.47 24.46
C VAL A 16 -0.91 -8.08 23.38
N PHE A 17 -2.18 -7.91 23.74
CA PHE A 17 -3.20 -7.48 22.78
C PHE A 17 -2.93 -6.07 22.23
N GLN A 18 -2.57 -5.11 23.09
CA GLN A 18 -2.21 -3.75 22.67
C GLN A 18 -1.02 -3.75 21.72
N ALA A 19 0.03 -4.52 22.01
CA ALA A 19 1.19 -4.64 21.13
C ALA A 19 0.82 -5.23 19.77
N ARG A 20 -0.04 -6.26 19.75
CA ARG A 20 -0.53 -6.86 18.50
C ARG A 20 -1.34 -5.86 17.67
N ASP A 21 -2.24 -5.13 18.31
CA ASP A 21 -3.10 -4.16 17.63
C ASP A 21 -2.30 -2.97 17.10
N ALA A 22 -1.29 -2.50 17.85
CA ALA A 22 -0.34 -1.51 17.37
C ALA A 22 0.45 -2.00 16.14
N ALA A 23 0.94 -3.24 16.17
CA ALA A 23 1.66 -3.83 15.04
C ALA A 23 0.76 -3.98 13.80
N ASN A 24 -0.50 -4.40 13.98
CA ASN A 24 -1.48 -4.47 12.90
C ASN A 24 -1.77 -3.09 12.31
N THR A 25 -2.00 -2.08 13.17
CA THR A 25 -2.27 -0.70 12.75
C THR A 25 -1.09 -0.11 11.97
N ALA A 26 0.14 -0.36 12.43
CA ALA A 26 1.35 0.08 11.73
C ALA A 26 1.46 -0.58 10.34
N ARG A 27 1.21 -1.88 10.25
CA ARG A 27 1.23 -2.62 8.97
C ARG A 27 0.15 -2.10 8.01
N ASP A 28 -1.05 -1.87 8.50
CA ASP A 28 -2.15 -1.34 7.69
C ASP A 28 -1.81 0.07 7.20
N GLY A 29 -1.18 0.91 8.04
CA GLY A 29 -0.65 2.21 7.66
C GLY A 29 0.37 2.15 6.52
N VAL A 30 1.30 1.19 6.55
CA VAL A 30 2.27 0.96 5.47
C VAL A 30 1.55 0.58 4.17
N PHE A 31 0.59 -0.33 4.23
CA PHE A 31 -0.17 -0.72 3.03
C PHE A 31 -0.98 0.44 2.46
N GLN A 32 -1.60 1.27 3.29
CA GLN A 32 -2.32 2.46 2.83
C GLN A 32 -1.37 3.48 2.17
N ALA A 33 -0.18 3.68 2.73
CA ALA A 33 0.84 4.55 2.12
C ALA A 33 1.28 4.02 0.74
N ASN A 34 1.53 2.71 0.63
CA ASN A 34 1.87 2.06 -0.63
C ASN A 34 0.75 2.19 -1.67
N ALA A 35 -0.51 2.02 -1.27
CA ALA A 35 -1.66 2.20 -2.15
C ALA A 35 -1.71 3.62 -2.72
N LYS A 36 -1.46 4.64 -1.90
CA LYS A 36 -1.38 6.04 -2.36
C LYS A 36 -0.27 6.24 -3.39
N VAL A 37 0.93 5.70 -3.15
CA VAL A 37 2.03 5.76 -4.12
C VAL A 37 1.63 5.10 -5.45
N ARG A 38 1.01 3.92 -5.39
CA ARG A 38 0.51 3.22 -6.59
C ARG A 38 -0.53 4.05 -7.35
N ASP A 39 -1.45 4.69 -6.65
CA ASP A 39 -2.45 5.59 -7.27
C ASP A 39 -1.79 6.78 -7.98
N GLU A 40 -0.77 7.40 -7.36
CA GLU A 40 -0.02 8.50 -7.98
C GLU A 40 0.73 8.04 -9.25
N LEU A 41 1.28 6.83 -9.25
CA LEU A 41 1.92 6.24 -10.44
C LEU A 41 0.93 5.99 -11.58
N ILE A 42 -0.27 5.47 -11.25
CA ILE A 42 -1.35 5.29 -12.23
C ILE A 42 -1.79 6.65 -12.80
N ALA A 43 -1.90 7.67 -11.95
CA ALA A 43 -2.25 9.01 -12.40
C ALA A 43 -1.23 9.57 -13.40
N LYS A 44 0.07 9.33 -13.19
CA LYS A 44 1.13 9.73 -14.15
C LYS A 44 0.98 9.05 -15.51
N LEU A 45 0.58 7.78 -15.52
CA LEU A 45 0.33 7.06 -16.77
C LEU A 45 -0.90 7.60 -17.51
N ASN A 46 -1.98 7.91 -16.79
CA ASN A 46 -3.22 8.43 -17.38
C ASN A 46 -3.08 9.83 -18.00
N VAL A 47 -1.98 10.54 -17.74
CA VAL A 47 -1.67 11.82 -18.40
C VAL A 47 -1.11 11.60 -19.81
N LEU A 48 -0.57 10.41 -20.10
CA LEU A 48 -0.10 10.07 -21.45
C LEU A 48 -1.30 9.89 -22.38
N THR A 49 -1.19 10.45 -23.57
CA THR A 49 -2.21 10.36 -24.63
C THR A 49 -1.56 9.91 -25.93
N ALA A 50 -2.38 9.58 -26.94
CA ALA A 50 -1.88 9.24 -28.27
C ALA A 50 -1.04 10.35 -28.93
N ASP A 51 -1.23 11.60 -28.51
CA ASP A 51 -0.51 12.78 -29.01
C ASP A 51 0.80 13.06 -28.24
N SER A 52 1.06 12.34 -27.14
CA SER A 52 2.29 12.50 -26.37
C SER A 52 3.50 12.05 -27.18
N ALA A 53 4.64 12.74 -26.99
CA ALA A 53 5.83 12.43 -27.77
C ALA A 53 6.33 11.00 -27.46
N PRO A 54 6.72 10.18 -28.47
CA PRO A 54 7.07 8.77 -28.26
C PRO A 54 8.19 8.54 -27.23
N HIS A 55 9.12 9.49 -27.12
CA HIS A 55 10.21 9.42 -26.14
C HIS A 55 9.73 9.68 -24.72
N GLU A 56 8.73 10.55 -24.53
CA GLU A 56 8.12 10.82 -23.22
C GLU A 56 7.28 9.64 -22.74
N ILE A 57 6.48 9.04 -23.63
CA ILE A 57 5.71 7.82 -23.34
C ILE A 57 6.65 6.71 -22.82
N LYS A 58 7.72 6.41 -23.56
CA LYS A 58 8.70 5.39 -23.18
C LYS A 58 9.39 5.71 -21.84
N ARG A 59 9.78 6.97 -21.63
CA ARG A 59 10.41 7.42 -20.37
C ARG A 59 9.47 7.22 -19.19
N THR A 60 8.25 7.76 -19.28
CA THR A 60 7.26 7.69 -18.20
C THR A 60 6.85 6.25 -17.89
N LEU A 61 6.66 5.40 -18.91
CA LEU A 61 6.40 3.97 -18.70
C LEU A 61 7.53 3.28 -17.94
N SER A 62 8.80 3.55 -18.30
CA SER A 62 9.96 2.94 -17.62
C SER A 62 10.09 3.43 -16.17
N GLU A 63 9.95 4.73 -15.94
CA GLU A 63 10.01 5.33 -14.59
C GLU A 63 8.91 4.79 -13.68
N VAL A 64 7.68 4.74 -14.21
CA VAL A 64 6.54 4.20 -13.47
C VAL A 64 6.71 2.72 -13.19
N GLU A 65 7.18 1.91 -14.13
CA GLU A 65 7.41 0.48 -13.89
C GLU A 65 8.47 0.24 -12.80
N GLN A 66 9.55 1.02 -12.80
CA GLN A 66 10.57 0.92 -11.76
C GLN A 66 10.03 1.35 -10.39
N ALA A 67 9.24 2.42 -10.34
CA ALA A 67 8.63 2.90 -9.11
C ALA A 67 7.56 1.93 -8.59
N TRP A 68 6.79 1.29 -9.48
CA TRP A 68 5.76 0.32 -9.14
C TRP A 68 6.35 -0.89 -8.40
N ARG A 69 7.48 -1.40 -8.90
CA ARG A 69 8.21 -2.51 -8.25
C ARG A 69 8.74 -2.14 -6.85
N LYS A 70 8.94 -0.85 -6.57
CA LYS A 70 9.43 -0.33 -5.27
C LYS A 70 8.32 0.10 -4.32
N ALA A 71 7.11 0.37 -4.81
CA ALA A 71 6.01 0.95 -4.04
C ALA A 71 5.43 0.04 -2.95
N GLY A 72 5.86 -1.22 -2.85
CA GLY A 72 5.34 -2.19 -1.88
C GLY A 72 3.88 -2.57 -2.14
N ASP A 73 3.31 -3.43 -1.29
CA ASP A 73 1.95 -3.95 -1.48
C ASP A 73 0.87 -3.01 -0.96
N ALA A 74 -0.29 -3.02 -1.63
CA ALA A 74 -1.50 -2.34 -1.19
C ALA A 74 -2.35 -3.24 -0.27
N PRO A 75 -3.35 -2.69 0.45
CA PRO A 75 -4.25 -3.49 1.27
C PRO A 75 -4.96 -4.54 0.41
N ARG A 76 -5.00 -5.78 0.89
CA ARG A 76 -5.54 -6.93 0.13
C ARG A 76 -6.96 -6.69 -0.42
N ALA A 77 -7.78 -5.92 0.29
CA ALA A 77 -9.13 -5.56 -0.13
C ALA A 77 -9.20 -4.74 -1.44
N ILE A 78 -8.13 -4.02 -1.77
CA ILE A 78 -8.07 -3.14 -2.96
C ILE A 78 -6.91 -3.45 -3.90
N ALA A 79 -6.02 -4.37 -3.53
CA ALA A 79 -4.82 -4.72 -4.29
C ALA A 79 -5.16 -5.13 -5.74
N ASP A 80 -6.15 -6.01 -5.92
CA ASP A 80 -6.57 -6.49 -7.24
C ASP A 80 -7.11 -5.34 -8.12
N LYS A 81 -7.89 -4.44 -7.52
CA LYS A 81 -8.44 -3.26 -8.22
C LYS A 81 -7.33 -2.28 -8.65
N ILE A 82 -6.33 -2.07 -7.78
CA ILE A 82 -5.17 -1.23 -8.09
C ILE A 82 -4.34 -1.83 -9.23
N GLU A 83 -4.13 -3.15 -9.21
CA GLU A 83 -3.40 -3.86 -10.26
C GLU A 83 -4.13 -3.79 -11.62
N GLN A 84 -5.45 -3.96 -11.64
CA GLN A 84 -6.25 -3.80 -12.86
C GLN A 84 -6.15 -2.39 -13.45
N ARG A 85 -6.25 -1.36 -12.60
CA ARG A 85 -6.09 0.05 -13.03
C ARG A 85 -4.71 0.34 -13.58
N TYR A 86 -3.67 -0.24 -12.98
CA TYR A 86 -2.30 -0.12 -13.48
C TYR A 86 -2.13 -0.76 -14.85
N ARG A 87 -2.66 -1.97 -15.06
CA ARG A 87 -2.61 -2.63 -16.38
C ARG A 87 -3.31 -1.81 -17.45
N ALA A 88 -4.52 -1.33 -17.16
CA ALA A 88 -5.28 -0.49 -18.08
C ALA A 88 -4.53 0.81 -18.42
N ALA A 89 -3.88 1.45 -17.44
CA ALA A 89 -3.16 2.71 -17.67
C ALA A 89 -1.84 2.56 -18.44
N ARG A 90 -1.27 1.35 -18.50
CA ARG A 90 -0.02 1.07 -19.27
C ARG A 90 -0.24 0.81 -20.75
N GLU A 91 -1.48 0.55 -21.14
CA GLU A 91 -1.90 0.33 -22.54
C GLU A 91 -2.75 1.53 -23.00
N PRO A 92 -2.15 2.72 -23.18
CA PRO A 92 -2.86 3.92 -23.61
C PRO A 92 -3.41 3.81 -25.04
#